data_AF-A0A1B6KVC0-F1
#
_entry.id   AF-A0A1B6KVC0-F1
#
_cell.length_a   1.000
_cell.length_b   1.000
_cell.length_c   1.000
_cell.angle_alpha   90.00
_cell.angle_beta   90.00
_cell.angle_gamma   90.00
#
_symmetry.space_group_name_H-M   'P 1'
#
loop_
_entity.id
_entity.type
_entity.pdbx_description
1 polymer ?
#
loop_
_entity_poly.entity_id
_entity_poly.type
_entity_poly.pdbx_seq_one_letter_code
_entity_poly.pdbx_strand_id
1 'polypeptide(L)'
;PNHGTPTTPDQDTRKQDIGEILQQIMNITDQSLDEAQARKHTLNCHRMKPSLFSVLCEIKEKTVLSLRNTQEEEPPDPQLMRLDNMLIAEGVAGPEKGGGASAAATASAAAAGGPGQPDNAIEHSDYRAKLAQIRQIYHQELEKYEQACNEFTTHVMNLLREQSRTRPITPKEIERMVQIIHKKFSSIQMQLKQSTCEAVM
;
A
#
# COMPACT_ATOMS: atom_id res chain seq x y z
N PRO A 1 -39.58 65.31 -5.40
CA PRO A 1 -39.05 64.37 -4.39
C PRO A 1 -39.10 62.93 -4.93
N ASN A 2 -38.00 62.46 -5.53
CA ASN A 2 -37.88 61.07 -5.94
C ASN A 2 -36.69 60.49 -5.18
N HIS A 3 -36.98 59.55 -4.27
CA HIS A 3 -35.99 58.92 -3.40
C HIS A 3 -35.16 57.92 -4.23
N GLY A 4 -33.90 58.28 -4.50
CA GLY A 4 -32.91 57.33 -5.01
C GLY A 4 -32.57 56.32 -3.92
N THR A 5 -32.82 55.05 -4.19
CA THR A 5 -32.30 53.92 -3.41
C THR A 5 -30.78 53.88 -3.54
N PRO A 6 -30.00 53.77 -2.44
CA PRO A 6 -28.56 53.63 -2.53
C PRO A 6 -28.25 52.20 -3.02
N THR A 7 -27.82 52.08 -4.27
CA THR A 7 -27.17 50.86 -4.77
C THR A 7 -25.90 50.64 -3.95
N THR A 8 -25.88 49.58 -3.14
CA THR A 8 -24.76 49.19 -2.28
C THR A 8 -23.54 48.80 -3.13
N PRO A 9 -22.44 49.59 -3.14
CA PRO A 9 -21.25 49.29 -3.93
C PRO A 9 -20.54 47.99 -3.50
N ASP A 10 -20.75 47.53 -2.26
CA ASP A 10 -20.16 46.32 -1.68
C ASP A 10 -20.50 44.99 -2.39
N GLN A 11 -21.56 44.96 -3.21
CA GLN A 11 -21.99 43.73 -3.89
C GLN A 11 -21.36 43.57 -5.26
N ASP A 12 -21.11 44.67 -5.96
CA ASP A 12 -20.46 44.66 -7.27
C ASP A 12 -18.94 44.51 -7.15
N THR A 13 -18.32 45.11 -6.13
CA THR A 13 -16.89 44.89 -5.81
C THR A 13 -16.62 43.42 -5.48
N ARG A 14 -17.46 42.78 -4.65
CA ARG A 14 -17.34 41.34 -4.34
C ARG A 14 -17.45 40.45 -5.58
N LYS A 15 -18.31 40.80 -6.54
CA LYS A 15 -18.46 40.03 -7.79
C LYS A 15 -17.24 40.19 -8.69
N GLN A 16 -16.65 41.39 -8.75
CA GLN A 16 -15.39 41.63 -9.45
C GLN A 16 -14.24 40.84 -8.82
N ASP A 17 -14.12 40.85 -7.49
CA ASP A 17 -13.10 40.06 -6.76
C ASP A 17 -13.23 38.56 -7.05
N ILE A 18 -14.47 38.03 -7.09
CA ILE A 18 -14.71 36.62 -7.45
C ILE A 18 -14.28 36.35 -8.89
N GLY A 19 -14.60 37.26 -9.82
CA GLY A 19 -14.19 37.15 -11.22
C GLY A 19 -12.66 37.11 -11.39
N GLU A 20 -11.94 37.98 -10.67
CA GLU A 20 -10.48 38.00 -10.66
C GLU A 20 -9.88 36.73 -10.08
N ILE A 21 -10.42 36.23 -8.95
CA ILE A 21 -9.99 34.97 -8.33
C ILE A 21 -10.20 33.80 -9.30
N LEU A 22 -11.34 33.73 -9.98
CA LEU A 22 -11.63 32.67 -10.95
C LEU A 22 -10.70 32.73 -12.16
N GLN A 23 -10.42 33.93 -12.68
CA GLN A 23 -9.46 34.12 -13.76
C GLN A 23 -8.05 33.69 -13.32
N GLN A 24 -7.67 34.03 -12.09
CA GLN A 24 -6.38 33.64 -11.52
C GLN A 24 -6.26 32.12 -11.36
N ILE A 25 -7.37 31.44 -11.01
CA ILE A 25 -7.45 29.97 -10.93
C ILE A 25 -7.33 29.33 -12.32
N MET A 26 -8.03 29.86 -13.32
CA MET A 26 -7.94 29.35 -14.70
C MET A 26 -6.51 29.45 -15.25
N ASN A 27 -5.79 30.52 -14.92
CA ASN A 27 -4.42 30.75 -15.36
C ASN A 27 -3.38 29.96 -14.54
N ILE A 28 -3.78 29.05 -13.64
CA ILE A 28 -2.84 28.18 -12.89
C ILE A 28 -2.22 27.13 -13.81
N THR A 29 -2.96 26.63 -14.78
CA THR A 29 -2.46 25.60 -15.72
C THR A 29 -1.37 26.13 -16.64
N ASP A 30 -1.29 27.45 -16.84
CA ASP A 30 -0.30 28.09 -17.69
C ASP A 30 0.95 28.54 -16.91
N GLN A 31 0.98 28.37 -15.59
CA GLN A 31 2.12 28.76 -14.76
C GLN A 31 3.29 27.82 -14.94
N SER A 32 4.48 28.40 -14.99
CA SER A 32 5.72 27.61 -14.96
C SER A 32 5.89 26.91 -13.61
N LEU A 33 6.66 25.82 -13.59
CA LEU A 33 6.96 25.09 -12.36
C LEU A 33 7.61 25.99 -11.30
N ASP A 34 8.50 26.88 -11.73
CA ASP A 34 9.21 27.81 -10.85
C ASP A 34 8.27 28.85 -10.22
N GLU A 35 7.33 29.41 -11.00
CA GLU A 35 6.30 30.31 -10.49
C GLU A 35 5.40 29.62 -9.45
N ALA A 36 4.99 28.39 -9.74
CA ALA A 36 4.18 27.60 -8.82
C ALA A 36 4.94 27.29 -7.52
N GLN A 37 6.24 26.96 -7.61
CA GLN A 37 7.08 26.73 -6.44
C GLN A 37 7.28 28.00 -5.61
N ALA A 38 7.51 29.15 -6.24
CA ALA A 38 7.65 30.43 -5.56
C ALA A 38 6.37 30.78 -4.78
N ARG A 39 5.19 30.64 -5.40
CA ARG A 39 3.89 30.87 -4.72
C ARG A 39 3.68 29.90 -3.56
N LYS A 40 4.00 28.61 -3.75
CA LYS A 40 3.96 27.60 -2.69
C LYS A 40 4.89 27.98 -1.52
N HIS A 41 6.09 28.48 -1.78
CA HIS A 41 7.03 28.91 -0.74
C HIS A 41 6.46 30.11 0.03
N THR A 42 5.98 31.14 -0.66
CA THR A 42 5.33 32.31 -0.05
C THR A 42 4.17 31.90 0.87
N LEU A 43 3.30 31.00 0.40
CA LEU A 43 2.20 30.47 1.21
C LEU A 43 2.69 29.70 2.43
N ASN A 44 3.75 28.89 2.28
CA ASN A 44 4.34 28.13 3.39
C ASN A 44 4.94 29.02 4.49
N CYS A 45 5.47 30.18 4.11
CA CYS A 45 6.06 31.15 5.03
C CYS A 45 5.02 32.15 5.61
N HIS A 46 3.76 32.09 5.17
CA HIS A 46 2.74 33.05 5.57
C HIS A 46 2.29 32.86 7.03
N ARG A 47 2.22 33.95 7.82
CA ARG A 47 1.90 33.89 9.26
C ARG A 47 0.53 33.29 9.58
N MET A 48 -0.46 33.50 8.71
CA MET A 48 -1.82 32.94 8.92
C MET A 48 -1.95 31.48 8.51
N LYS A 49 -0.92 30.89 7.87
CA LYS A 49 -1.00 29.50 7.39
C LYS A 49 -1.43 28.54 8.50
N PRO A 50 -0.85 28.53 9.72
CA PRO A 50 -1.24 27.57 10.74
C PRO A 50 -2.71 27.66 11.14
N SER A 51 -3.23 28.89 11.29
CA SER A 51 -4.63 29.13 11.68
C SER A 51 -5.61 28.69 10.58
N LEU A 52 -5.34 29.07 9.32
CA LEU A 52 -6.17 28.67 8.18
C LEU A 52 -6.13 27.15 7.97
N PHE A 53 -4.96 26.54 8.13
CA PHE A 53 -4.80 25.10 8.03
C PHE A 53 -5.62 24.34 9.09
N SER A 54 -5.63 24.83 10.34
CA SER A 54 -6.48 24.27 11.40
C SER A 54 -7.96 24.30 11.03
N VAL A 55 -8.46 25.44 10.55
CA VAL A 55 -9.86 25.58 10.12
C VAL A 55 -10.18 24.63 8.96
N LEU A 56 -9.28 24.48 7.99
CA LEU A 56 -9.46 23.54 6.89
C LEU A 56 -9.49 22.08 7.36
N CYS A 57 -8.66 21.71 8.35
CA CYS A 57 -8.71 20.38 8.99
C CYS A 57 -10.07 20.15 9.68
N GLU A 58 -10.55 21.13 10.46
CA GLU A 58 -11.85 21.05 11.14
C GLU A 58 -13.02 20.95 10.16
N ILE A 59 -13.00 21.73 9.07
CA ILE A 59 -14.03 21.66 8.02
C ILE A 59 -14.02 20.27 7.39
N LYS A 60 -12.83 19.75 7.05
CA LYS A 60 -12.71 18.41 6.46
C LYS A 60 -13.22 17.32 7.40
N GLU A 61 -12.95 17.43 8.70
CA GLU A 61 -13.44 16.49 9.70
C GLU A 61 -14.98 16.53 9.79
N LYS A 62 -15.57 17.73 9.85
CA LYS A 62 -17.02 17.93 9.97
C LYS A 62 -17.81 17.56 8.71
N THR A 63 -17.17 17.56 7.54
CA THR A 63 -17.85 17.31 6.25
C THR A 63 -17.98 15.83 5.88
N VAL A 64 -17.48 14.90 6.71
CA VAL A 64 -17.74 13.43 6.65
C VAL A 64 -17.77 12.85 5.22
N LEU A 65 -16.79 13.23 4.38
CA LEU A 65 -16.62 12.60 3.07
C LEU A 65 -15.52 11.54 3.04
N SER A 66 -14.74 11.39 4.12
CA SER A 66 -13.59 10.47 4.13
C SER A 66 -13.86 9.15 4.86
N LEU A 67 -14.74 9.06 5.86
CA LEU A 67 -14.81 7.88 6.73
C LEU A 67 -15.75 6.76 6.26
N ARG A 68 -16.21 6.75 5.00
CA ARG A 68 -17.13 5.71 4.51
C ARG A 68 -16.44 4.34 4.48
N ASN A 69 -16.58 3.63 5.60
CA ASN A 69 -16.66 2.18 5.79
C ASN A 69 -15.48 1.32 5.29
N THR A 70 -14.49 1.09 6.16
CA THR A 70 -13.60 -0.10 6.09
C THR A 70 -13.55 -0.86 7.41
N GLN A 71 -14.51 -0.63 8.33
CA GLN A 71 -14.51 -1.24 9.67
C GLN A 71 -14.97 -2.71 9.68
N GLU A 72 -15.10 -3.36 8.53
CA GLU A 72 -14.99 -4.83 8.53
C GLU A 72 -13.49 -5.15 8.51
N GLU A 73 -12.98 -5.47 9.70
CA GLU A 73 -11.83 -6.36 9.84
C GLU A 73 -12.23 -7.68 9.17
N GLU A 74 -12.05 -7.68 7.86
CA GLU A 74 -12.37 -8.79 6.99
C GLU A 74 -11.51 -9.96 7.44
N PRO A 75 -12.12 -11.11 7.79
CA PRO A 75 -11.38 -12.26 8.26
C PRO A 75 -10.29 -12.65 7.26
N PRO A 76 -9.18 -13.27 7.71
CA PRO A 76 -8.12 -13.73 6.82
C PRO A 76 -8.72 -14.53 5.67
N ASP A 77 -8.31 -14.20 4.44
CA ASP A 77 -8.87 -14.82 3.24
C ASP A 77 -8.77 -16.36 3.35
N PRO A 78 -9.92 -17.08 3.34
CA PRO A 78 -9.93 -18.53 3.44
C PRO A 78 -9.10 -19.23 2.35
N GLN A 79 -9.00 -18.64 1.15
CA GLN A 79 -8.19 -19.18 0.07
C GLN A 79 -6.70 -19.08 0.37
N LEU A 80 -6.26 -17.92 0.87
CA LEU A 80 -4.88 -17.70 1.28
C LEU A 80 -4.46 -18.66 2.39
N MET A 81 -5.32 -18.85 3.40
CA MET A 81 -5.07 -19.80 4.50
C MET A 81 -4.98 -21.24 4.00
N ARG A 82 -5.80 -21.63 3.03
CA ARG A 82 -5.74 -22.96 2.42
C ARG A 82 -4.42 -23.18 1.68
N LEU A 83 -3.95 -22.20 0.92
CA LEU A 83 -2.67 -22.25 0.23
C LEU A 83 -1.51 -22.34 1.21
N ASP A 84 -1.57 -21.60 2.32
CA ASP A 84 -0.56 -21.68 3.39
C ASP A 84 -0.44 -23.08 3.98
N ASN A 85 -1.57 -23.68 4.36
CA ASN A 85 -1.59 -25.03 4.89
C ASN A 85 -1.08 -26.06 3.87
N MET A 86 -1.35 -25.86 2.57
CA MET A 86 -0.84 -26.71 1.50
C MET A 86 0.69 -26.61 1.39
N LEU A 87 1.24 -25.39 1.34
CA LEU A 87 2.69 -25.20 1.25
C LEU A 87 3.43 -25.72 2.49
N ILE A 88 2.81 -25.63 3.67
CA ILE A 88 3.36 -26.21 4.91
C ILE A 88 3.38 -27.73 4.82
N ALA A 89 2.30 -28.36 4.35
CA ALA A 89 2.22 -29.82 4.22
C ALA A 89 3.29 -30.38 3.25
N GLU A 90 3.55 -29.67 2.16
CA GLU A 90 4.60 -30.02 1.17
C GLU A 90 6.02 -29.66 1.65
N GLY A 91 6.15 -29.08 2.85
CA GLY A 91 7.39 -28.60 3.43
C GLY A 91 8.02 -27.44 2.65
N VAL A 92 7.23 -26.73 1.84
CA VAL A 92 7.68 -25.58 1.05
C VAL A 92 7.70 -24.29 1.86
N ALA A 93 6.75 -24.12 2.79
CA ALA A 93 6.67 -23.00 3.72
C ALA A 93 6.77 -23.47 5.18
N GLY A 94 7.37 -22.66 6.07
CA GLY A 94 7.48 -22.97 7.50
C GLY A 94 8.53 -22.13 8.23
N PRO A 95 8.64 -22.22 9.57
CA PRO A 95 9.56 -21.43 10.40
C PRO A 95 11.05 -21.72 10.14
N GLU A 96 11.37 -22.56 9.16
CA GLU A 96 12.70 -22.94 8.70
C GLU A 96 13.43 -21.79 7.97
N LYS A 97 13.29 -20.53 8.41
CA LYS A 97 13.98 -19.34 7.86
C LYS A 97 15.50 -19.35 8.12
N GLY A 98 16.13 -20.53 8.20
CA GLY A 98 17.56 -20.67 8.44
C GLY A 98 18.14 -22.08 8.39
N GLY A 99 17.45 -23.11 7.88
CA GLY A 99 18.02 -24.46 8.02
C GLY A 99 17.32 -25.64 7.34
N GLY A 100 16.46 -25.43 6.33
CA GLY A 100 15.69 -26.51 5.70
C GLY A 100 16.54 -27.64 5.06
N ALA A 101 17.82 -27.39 4.79
CA ALA A 101 18.77 -28.43 4.39
C ALA A 101 19.00 -29.47 5.51
N SER A 102 18.94 -29.04 6.78
CA SER A 102 19.14 -29.91 7.95
C SER A 102 17.89 -30.73 8.31
N ALA A 103 16.69 -30.15 8.22
CA ALA A 103 15.44 -30.87 8.49
C ALA A 103 15.14 -31.92 7.41
N ALA A 104 15.39 -31.58 6.13
CA ALA A 104 15.33 -32.55 5.03
C ALA A 104 16.43 -33.62 5.17
N ALA A 105 17.62 -33.27 5.69
CA ALA A 105 18.69 -34.23 5.96
C ALA A 105 18.34 -35.22 7.09
N THR A 106 17.70 -34.75 8.17
CA THR A 106 17.26 -35.60 9.29
C THR A 106 16.13 -36.56 8.89
N ALA A 107 15.21 -36.14 8.01
CA ALA A 107 14.20 -37.03 7.45
C ALA A 107 14.84 -38.12 6.54
N SER A 108 15.92 -37.80 5.83
CA SER A 108 16.65 -38.80 5.03
C SER A 108 17.48 -39.80 5.83
N ALA A 109 17.90 -39.47 7.05
CA ALA A 109 18.54 -40.45 7.93
C ALA A 109 17.53 -41.52 8.40
N ALA A 110 16.25 -41.18 8.51
CA ALA A 110 15.18 -42.11 8.88
C ALA A 110 14.68 -42.96 7.71
N ALA A 111 14.66 -42.42 6.48
CA ALA A 111 14.18 -43.14 5.29
C ALA A 111 15.25 -44.03 4.61
N ALA A 112 16.54 -43.77 4.81
CA ALA A 112 17.64 -44.55 4.22
C ALA A 112 17.91 -45.91 4.94
N GLY A 113 17.13 -46.26 5.96
CA GLY A 113 17.34 -47.47 6.78
C GLY A 113 16.66 -48.76 6.29
N GLY A 114 15.94 -48.75 5.16
CA GLY A 114 15.21 -49.92 4.65
C GLY A 114 15.92 -50.60 3.47
N PRO A 115 16.31 -51.88 3.56
CA PRO A 115 17.02 -52.56 2.47
C PRO A 115 16.05 -52.98 1.36
N GLY A 116 16.13 -52.34 0.20
CA GLY A 116 15.70 -52.94 -1.07
C GLY A 116 14.73 -52.13 -1.94
N GLN A 117 15.22 -51.14 -2.68
CA GLN A 117 14.71 -50.85 -4.04
C GLN A 117 15.65 -49.88 -4.80
N PRO A 118 16.47 -50.33 -5.76
CA PRO A 118 17.37 -49.44 -6.52
C PRO A 118 16.66 -48.65 -7.64
N ASP A 119 15.56 -49.16 -8.21
CA ASP A 119 14.83 -48.48 -9.30
C ASP A 119 13.96 -47.30 -8.83
N ASN A 120 13.45 -47.32 -7.59
CA ASN A 120 12.70 -46.19 -7.00
C ASN A 120 13.61 -45.11 -6.40
N ALA A 121 14.89 -45.40 -6.16
CA ALA A 121 15.80 -44.47 -5.48
C ALA A 121 16.15 -43.25 -6.34
N ILE A 122 16.18 -43.40 -7.67
CA ILE A 122 16.49 -42.33 -8.62
C ILE A 122 15.28 -41.38 -8.78
N GLU A 123 14.06 -41.92 -8.90
CA GLU A 123 12.83 -41.11 -8.99
C GLU A 123 12.60 -40.28 -7.71
N HIS A 124 12.88 -40.85 -6.54
CA HIS A 124 12.86 -40.10 -5.28
C HIS A 124 13.96 -39.02 -5.19
N SER A 125 15.10 -39.22 -5.87
CA SER A 125 16.17 -38.23 -5.94
C SER A 125 15.77 -37.02 -6.80
N ASP A 126 15.19 -37.25 -7.97
CA ASP A 126 14.79 -36.18 -8.90
C ASP A 126 13.60 -35.38 -8.38
N TYR A 127 12.59 -36.04 -7.80
CA TYR A 127 11.49 -35.35 -7.13
C TYR A 127 11.99 -34.48 -5.97
N ARG A 128 12.91 -35.01 -5.14
CA ARG A 128 13.50 -34.26 -4.03
C ARG A 128 14.30 -33.06 -4.50
N ALA A 129 15.06 -33.20 -5.60
CA ALA A 129 15.79 -32.09 -6.21
C ALA A 129 14.83 -31.01 -6.75
N LYS A 130 13.75 -31.42 -7.43
CA LYS A 130 12.69 -30.50 -7.91
C LYS A 130 12.01 -29.76 -6.75
N LEU A 131 11.67 -30.46 -5.67
CA LEU A 131 11.06 -29.86 -4.49
C LEU A 131 12.01 -28.88 -3.79
N ALA A 132 13.31 -29.18 -3.73
CA ALA A 132 14.33 -28.26 -3.23
C ALA A 132 14.44 -27.00 -4.10
N GLN A 133 14.36 -27.14 -5.43
CA GLN A 133 14.35 -26.00 -6.35
C GLN A 133 13.09 -25.13 -6.17
N ILE A 134 11.90 -25.73 -6.05
CA ILE A 134 10.64 -25.00 -5.80
C ILE A 134 10.72 -24.21 -4.50
N ARG A 135 11.25 -24.83 -3.43
CA ARG A 135 11.50 -24.15 -2.15
C ARG A 135 12.39 -22.93 -2.31
N GLN A 136 13.51 -23.08 -3.02
CA GLN A 136 14.45 -21.99 -3.23
C GLN A 136 13.80 -20.82 -3.97
N ILE A 137 13.06 -21.10 -5.05
CA ILE A 137 12.38 -20.09 -5.85
C ILE A 137 11.30 -19.39 -5.01
N TYR A 138 10.47 -20.14 -4.28
CA TYR A 138 9.43 -19.58 -3.43
C TYR A 138 9.99 -18.59 -2.41
N HIS A 139 11.05 -18.96 -1.68
CA HIS A 139 11.64 -18.08 -0.67
C HIS A 139 12.29 -16.85 -1.29
N GLN A 140 12.96 -17.00 -2.44
CA GLN A 140 13.55 -15.87 -3.16
C GLN A 140 12.48 -14.87 -3.63
N GLU A 141 11.38 -15.37 -4.20
CA GLU A 141 10.28 -14.52 -4.66
C GLU A 141 9.51 -13.91 -3.48
N LEU A 142 9.37 -14.65 -2.37
CA LEU A 142 8.75 -14.14 -1.14
C LEU A 142 9.57 -13.00 -0.54
N GLU A 143 10.91 -13.10 -0.52
CA GLU A 143 11.79 -12.03 -0.05
C GLU A 143 11.67 -10.77 -0.92
N LYS A 144 11.68 -10.92 -2.24
CA LYS A 144 11.46 -9.80 -3.18
C LYS A 144 10.10 -9.15 -2.96
N TYR A 145 9.05 -9.96 -2.76
CA TYR A 145 7.71 -9.49 -2.46
C TYR A 145 7.68 -8.69 -1.14
N GLU A 146 8.24 -9.24 -0.05
CA GLU A 146 8.32 -8.57 1.25
C GLU A 146 9.08 -7.24 1.16
N GLN A 147 10.22 -7.24 0.47
CA GLN A 147 11.02 -6.04 0.24
C GLN A 147 10.23 -4.98 -0.53
N ALA A 148 9.62 -5.34 -1.66
CA ALA A 148 8.83 -4.42 -2.47
C ALA A 148 7.63 -3.86 -1.70
N CYS A 149 6.96 -4.69 -0.89
CA CYS A 149 5.85 -4.24 -0.04
C CYS A 149 6.30 -3.21 1.00
N ASN A 150 7.44 -3.45 1.65
CA ASN A 150 8.00 -2.55 2.65
C ASN A 150 8.45 -1.22 2.03
N GLU A 151 9.16 -1.27 0.90
CA GLU A 151 9.63 -0.08 0.18
C GLU A 151 8.45 0.77 -0.29
N PHE A 152 7.44 0.14 -0.91
CA PHE A 152 6.26 0.85 -1.40
C PHE A 152 5.44 1.46 -0.26
N THR A 153 5.20 0.71 0.82
CA THR A 153 4.46 1.22 1.99
C THR A 153 5.19 2.39 2.63
N THR A 154 6.52 2.29 2.77
CA THR A 154 7.36 3.37 3.30
C THR A 154 7.30 4.61 2.39
N HIS A 155 7.38 4.41 1.06
CA HIS A 155 7.28 5.49 0.10
C HIS A 155 5.94 6.22 0.20
N VAL A 156 4.82 5.48 0.21
CA VAL A 156 3.48 6.07 0.34
C VAL A 156 3.30 6.78 1.68
N MET A 157 3.76 6.19 2.79
CA MET A 157 3.72 6.82 4.10
C MET A 157 4.47 8.16 4.12
N ASN A 158 5.68 8.19 3.57
CA ASN A 158 6.48 9.41 3.48
C ASN A 158 5.81 10.46 2.60
N LEU A 159 5.27 10.05 1.45
CA LEU A 159 4.55 10.93 0.55
C LEU A 159 3.31 11.55 1.21
N LEU A 160 2.49 10.74 1.87
CA LEU A 160 1.28 11.21 2.55
C LEU A 160 1.61 12.10 3.75
N ARG A 161 2.67 11.80 4.51
CA ARG A 161 3.16 12.68 5.57
C ARG A 161 3.60 14.03 5.01
N GLU A 162 4.36 14.06 3.92
CA GLU A 162 4.79 15.33 3.32
C GLU A 162 3.61 16.12 2.76
N GLN A 163 2.65 15.46 2.10
CA GLN A 163 1.41 16.09 1.62
C GLN A 163 0.54 16.63 2.77
N SER A 164 0.53 15.96 3.93
CA SER A 164 -0.25 16.40 5.11
C SER A 164 0.21 17.74 5.67
N ARG A 165 1.38 18.27 5.25
CA ARG A 165 1.91 19.58 5.70
C ARG A 165 1.27 20.77 4.95
N THR A 166 0.63 20.50 3.83
CA THR A 166 0.04 21.52 2.94
C THR A 166 -1.39 21.20 2.54
N ARG A 167 -1.85 19.98 2.77
CA ARG A 167 -3.22 19.54 2.56
C ARG A 167 -3.78 18.99 3.87
N PRO A 168 -5.06 19.25 4.20
CA PRO A 168 -5.71 18.63 5.35
C PRO A 168 -5.81 17.11 5.09
N ILE A 169 -4.85 16.32 5.58
CA ILE A 169 -4.84 14.84 5.53
C ILE A 169 -4.67 14.37 6.97
N THR A 170 -5.66 13.62 7.45
CA THR A 170 -5.65 13.13 8.84
C THR A 170 -4.84 11.83 8.95
N PRO A 171 -4.25 11.52 10.12
CA PRO A 171 -3.55 10.25 10.35
C PRO A 171 -4.40 9.01 9.99
N LYS A 172 -5.70 9.04 10.31
CA LYS A 172 -6.66 7.98 9.97
C LYS A 172 -6.78 7.73 8.46
N GLU A 173 -6.65 8.77 7.64
CA GLU A 173 -6.66 8.62 6.18
C GLU A 173 -5.39 7.97 5.66
N ILE A 174 -4.25 8.29 6.28
CA ILE A 174 -2.96 7.67 5.96
C ILE A 174 -3.02 6.17 6.29
N GLU A 175 -3.50 5.82 7.48
CA GLU A 175 -3.70 4.44 7.90
C GLU A 175 -4.60 3.67 6.93
N ARG A 176 -5.72 4.28 6.49
CA ARG A 176 -6.61 3.64 5.51
C ARG A 176 -5.92 3.38 4.17
N MET A 177 -5.17 4.35 3.65
CA MET A 177 -4.45 4.16 2.39
C MET A 177 -3.49 2.96 2.49
N VAL A 178 -2.80 2.83 3.62
CA VAL A 178 -1.90 1.70 3.89
C VAL A 178 -2.67 0.38 3.99
N GLN A 179 -3.82 0.36 4.66
CA GLN A 179 -4.68 -0.83 4.69
C GLN A 179 -5.14 -1.28 3.29
N ILE A 180 -5.54 -0.32 2.44
CA ILE A 180 -5.94 -0.61 1.05
C ILE A 180 -4.77 -1.20 0.26
N ILE A 181 -3.56 -0.70 0.49
CA ILE A 181 -2.33 -1.21 -0.12
C ILE A 181 -2.08 -2.65 0.33
N HIS A 182 -2.15 -2.94 1.63
CA HIS A 182 -1.98 -4.31 2.14
C HIS A 182 -3.03 -5.29 1.56
N LYS A 183 -4.30 -4.86 1.42
CA LYS A 183 -5.32 -5.69 0.75
C LYS A 183 -4.91 -6.03 -0.70
N LYS A 184 -4.34 -5.07 -1.45
CA LYS A 184 -3.82 -5.32 -2.81
C LYS A 184 -2.60 -6.25 -2.79
N PHE A 185 -1.71 -6.09 -1.83
CA PHE A 185 -0.54 -6.96 -1.67
C PHE A 185 -0.93 -8.40 -1.34
N SER A 186 -2.00 -8.61 -0.57
CA SER A 186 -2.52 -9.95 -0.28
C SER A 186 -2.88 -10.72 -1.56
N SER A 187 -3.44 -10.05 -2.57
CA SER A 187 -3.74 -10.69 -3.86
C SER A 187 -2.49 -11.16 -4.59
N ILE A 188 -1.38 -10.42 -4.51
CA ILE A 188 -0.10 -10.81 -5.11
C ILE A 188 0.50 -11.99 -4.34
N GLN A 189 0.42 -11.96 -3.00
CA GLN A 189 0.87 -13.06 -2.16
C GLN A 189 0.08 -14.36 -2.45
N MET A 190 -1.23 -14.25 -2.66
CA MET A 190 -2.07 -15.37 -3.05
C MET A 190 -1.61 -15.98 -4.38
N GLN A 191 -1.32 -15.17 -5.39
CA GLN A 191 -0.82 -15.64 -6.69
C GLN A 191 0.52 -16.36 -6.57
N LEU A 192 1.45 -15.81 -5.77
CA LEU A 192 2.74 -16.46 -5.50
C LEU A 192 2.55 -17.83 -4.87
N LYS A 193 1.72 -17.93 -3.82
CA LYS A 193 1.45 -19.19 -3.13
C LYS A 193 0.74 -20.19 -4.03
N GLN A 194 -0.22 -19.74 -4.83
CA GLN A 194 -0.92 -20.58 -5.80
C GLN A 194 0.03 -21.15 -6.86
N SER A 195 0.83 -20.31 -7.52
CA SER A 195 1.84 -20.74 -8.50
C SER A 195 2.83 -21.76 -7.89
N THR A 196 3.19 -21.56 -6.63
CA THR A 196 4.05 -22.50 -5.90
C THR A 196 3.36 -23.84 -5.65
N CYS A 197 2.10 -23.83 -5.22
CA CYS A 197 1.31 -25.07 -5.05
C CYS A 197 1.17 -25.84 -6.37
N GLU A 198 0.91 -25.13 -7.46
CA GLU A 198 0.81 -25.71 -8.81
C GLU A 198 2.14 -26.31 -9.29
N ALA A 199 3.28 -25.75 -8.90
CA ALA A 199 4.60 -26.30 -9.25
C ALA A 199 4.95 -27.58 -8.48
N VAL A 200 4.37 -27.77 -7.28
CA VAL A 200 4.58 -28.95 -6.44
C VAL A 200 3.75 -30.15 -6.92
N MET A 201 2.52 -29.91 -7.39
CA MET A 201 1.64 -30.92 -7.99
C MET A 201 2.17 -31.45 -9.32
#